data_AF-A0A7X3HSD6-F1
#
_entry.id   AF-A0A7X3HSD6-F1
#
_cell.length_a   1.000
_cell.length_b   1.000
_cell.length_c   1.000
_cell.angle_alpha   90.00
_cell.angle_beta   90.00
_cell.angle_gamma   90.00
#
_symmetry.space_group_name_H-M   'P 1'
#
loop_
_entity.id
_entity.type
_entity.pdbx_description
1 polymer ?
#
loop_
_entity_poly.entity_id
_entity_poly.type
_entity_poly.pdbx_seq_one_letter_code
_entity_poly.pdbx_strand_id
1 'polypeptide(L)'
;MPSGLLQCAHCDGAPLYIAGRVQAVIVCKECGISTPPIRMDSGDTDTVFAQLSAIWNNRVEHRPADQQAIAMTARRALTASDIPYFLNLVASTSTDWEENGPKFAAMAAALAEPGYEFKHVDPPETVVSQAARYQKLLKRAKIIYIDGAPMVRFDHVPAMCAEIAEESLVDKVWPLLDLQEFIGKAIDGLPDHWQP
;
A
#
# COMPACT_ATOMS: atom_id res chain seq x y z
N MET A 1 -8.26 -31.09 -32.05
CA MET A 1 -6.90 -30.62 -31.72
C MET A 1 -6.92 -30.17 -30.27
N PRO A 2 -5.88 -30.42 -29.45
CA PRO A 2 -5.80 -29.76 -28.15
C PRO A 2 -5.84 -28.26 -28.43
N SER A 3 -6.77 -27.55 -27.81
CA SER A 3 -7.05 -26.14 -28.13
C SER A 3 -5.86 -25.20 -27.89
N GLY A 4 -4.77 -25.67 -27.26
CA GLY A 4 -3.66 -24.81 -26.86
C GLY A 4 -4.06 -23.77 -25.82
N LEU A 5 -5.27 -23.85 -25.25
CA LEU A 5 -5.79 -22.93 -24.25
C LEU A 5 -5.54 -23.49 -22.85
N LEU A 6 -4.97 -22.66 -21.98
CA LEU A 6 -4.76 -23.00 -20.57
C LEU A 6 -6.07 -22.92 -19.77
N GLN A 7 -6.16 -23.63 -18.65
CA GLN A 7 -7.31 -23.57 -17.75
C GLN A 7 -7.51 -22.15 -17.19
N CYS A 8 -8.74 -21.81 -16.81
CA CYS A 8 -9.05 -20.47 -16.32
C CYS A 8 -8.29 -20.16 -15.02
N ALA A 9 -7.48 -19.10 -15.01
CA ALA A 9 -6.73 -18.69 -13.81
C ALA A 9 -7.61 -18.35 -12.58
N HIS A 10 -8.91 -18.07 -12.77
CA HIS A 10 -9.81 -17.71 -11.67
C HIS A 10 -10.48 -18.91 -10.99
N CYS A 11 -10.81 -19.97 -11.73
CA CYS A 11 -11.62 -21.08 -11.20
C CYS A 11 -11.18 -22.46 -11.71
N ASP A 12 -10.07 -22.53 -12.44
CA ASP A 12 -9.54 -23.72 -13.09
C ASP A 12 -10.47 -24.38 -14.12
N GLY A 13 -11.60 -23.72 -14.44
CA GLY A 13 -12.58 -24.20 -15.41
C GLY A 13 -12.07 -24.22 -16.84
N ALA A 14 -12.66 -25.10 -17.66
CA ALA A 14 -12.27 -25.29 -19.05
C ALA A 14 -12.64 -24.07 -19.92
N PRO A 15 -11.71 -23.59 -20.77
CA PRO A 15 -12.02 -22.54 -21.74
C PRO A 15 -12.83 -23.06 -22.93
N LEU A 16 -13.61 -22.18 -23.53
CA LEU A 16 -14.37 -22.43 -24.75
C LEU A 16 -14.19 -21.26 -25.72
N TYR A 17 -13.76 -21.56 -26.94
CA TYR A 17 -13.77 -20.61 -28.05
C TYR A 17 -15.17 -20.56 -28.67
N ILE A 18 -15.72 -19.35 -28.79
CA ILE A 18 -17.02 -19.09 -29.41
C ILE A 18 -16.80 -18.09 -30.55
N ALA A 19 -17.06 -18.53 -31.78
CA ALA A 19 -17.04 -17.70 -32.98
C ALA A 19 -18.48 -17.46 -33.48
N GLY A 20 -18.92 -16.20 -33.43
CA GLY A 20 -20.16 -15.76 -34.06
C GLY A 20 -19.95 -15.26 -35.49
N ARG A 21 -21.00 -14.72 -36.13
CA ARG A 21 -20.90 -14.17 -37.49
C ARG A 21 -20.07 -12.88 -37.60
N VAL A 22 -19.95 -12.13 -36.49
CA VAL A 22 -19.36 -10.78 -36.47
C VAL A 22 -18.19 -10.67 -35.50
N GLN A 23 -18.14 -11.54 -34.48
CA GLN A 23 -17.15 -11.47 -33.42
C GLN A 23 -16.87 -12.85 -32.84
N ALA A 24 -15.68 -13.01 -32.27
CA ALA A 24 -15.29 -14.18 -31.50
C ALA A 24 -14.75 -13.81 -30.12
N VAL A 25 -14.89 -14.74 -29.18
CA VAL A 25 -14.42 -14.65 -27.79
C VAL A 25 -13.94 -16.02 -27.31
N ILE A 26 -13.09 -16.02 -26.28
CA ILE A 26 -12.85 -17.20 -25.44
C ILE A 26 -13.46 -16.93 -24.07
N VAL A 27 -14.21 -17.89 -23.54
CA VAL A 27 -14.91 -17.81 -22.26
C VAL A 27 -14.60 -19.02 -21.38
N CYS A 28 -14.52 -18.82 -20.06
CA CYS A 28 -14.56 -19.93 -19.11
C CYS A 28 -15.99 -20.48 -19.04
N LYS A 29 -16.13 -21.81 -19.15
CA LYS A 29 -17.44 -22.47 -19.01
C LYS A 29 -18.04 -22.36 -17.61
N GLU A 30 -17.20 -22.21 -16.59
CA GLU A 30 -17.62 -22.25 -15.18
C GLU A 30 -17.88 -20.85 -14.60
N CYS A 31 -16.93 -19.93 -14.72
CA CYS A 31 -17.05 -18.59 -14.11
C CYS A 31 -17.44 -17.47 -15.09
N GLY A 32 -17.55 -17.76 -16.38
CA GLY A 32 -17.97 -16.78 -17.39
C GLY A 32 -16.94 -15.69 -17.75
N ILE A 33 -15.73 -15.71 -17.19
CA ILE A 33 -14.65 -14.79 -17.59
C ILE A 33 -14.37 -14.95 -19.08
N SER A 34 -14.30 -13.83 -19.81
CA SER A 34 -14.04 -13.82 -21.24
C SER A 34 -12.82 -12.99 -21.63
N THR A 35 -12.25 -13.26 -22.80
CA THR A 35 -11.42 -12.28 -23.50
C THR A 35 -12.29 -11.12 -24.03
N PRO A 36 -11.69 -9.96 -24.34
CA PRO A 36 -12.37 -8.95 -25.13
C PRO A 36 -12.79 -9.51 -26.50
N PRO A 37 -13.99 -9.20 -27.01
CA PRO A 37 -14.44 -9.67 -28.32
C PRO A 37 -13.59 -9.07 -29.44
N ILE A 38 -13.15 -9.91 -30.37
CA ILE A 38 -12.46 -9.49 -31.60
C ILE A 38 -13.43 -9.60 -32.76
N ARG A 39 -13.49 -8.55 -33.59
CA ARG A 39 -14.32 -8.55 -34.81
C ARG A 39 -13.75 -9.53 -35.83
N MET A 40 -14.64 -10.32 -36.41
CA MET A 40 -14.31 -11.25 -37.47
C MET A 40 -14.65 -10.60 -38.81
N ASP A 41 -13.63 -10.10 -39.50
CA ASP A 41 -13.77 -9.77 -40.91
C ASP A 41 -13.78 -11.07 -41.71
N SER A 42 -14.58 -11.14 -42.77
CA SER A 42 -14.90 -12.38 -43.49
C SER A 42 -13.66 -13.05 -44.09
N GLY A 43 -13.03 -13.97 -43.36
CA GLY A 43 -12.03 -14.86 -43.96
C GLY A 43 -11.03 -15.55 -43.06
N ASP A 44 -10.84 -15.17 -41.78
CA ASP A 44 -9.68 -15.70 -41.04
C ASP A 44 -9.98 -16.05 -39.57
N THR A 45 -10.65 -17.18 -39.37
CA THR A 45 -10.95 -17.75 -38.05
C THR A 45 -9.69 -18.14 -37.26
N ASP A 46 -8.63 -18.52 -37.97
CA ASP A 46 -7.44 -19.10 -37.36
C ASP A 46 -6.53 -18.00 -36.76
N THR A 47 -6.40 -16.85 -37.43
CA THR A 47 -5.70 -15.70 -36.84
C THR A 47 -6.46 -15.08 -35.68
N VAL A 48 -7.80 -15.02 -35.76
CA VAL A 48 -8.65 -14.56 -34.65
C VAL A 48 -8.51 -15.51 -33.45
N PHE A 49 -8.51 -16.83 -33.68
CA PHE A 49 -8.26 -17.81 -32.64
C PHE A 49 -6.87 -17.64 -32.02
N ALA A 50 -5.82 -17.46 -32.82
CA ALA A 50 -4.46 -17.25 -32.32
C ALA A 50 -4.34 -15.98 -31.46
N GLN A 51 -4.96 -14.87 -31.87
CA GLN A 51 -4.98 -13.63 -31.10
C GLN A 51 -5.71 -13.79 -29.76
N LEU A 52 -6.91 -14.39 -29.78
CA LEU A 52 -7.67 -14.62 -28.56
C LEU A 52 -6.96 -15.61 -27.63
N SER A 53 -6.33 -16.64 -28.19
CA SER A 53 -5.53 -17.62 -27.43
C SER A 53 -4.34 -16.95 -26.77
N ALA A 54 -3.64 -16.03 -27.46
CA ALA A 54 -2.55 -15.27 -26.87
C ALA A 54 -3.04 -14.38 -25.71
N ILE A 55 -4.20 -13.71 -25.86
CA ILE A 55 -4.78 -12.90 -24.78
C ILE A 55 -5.19 -13.78 -23.59
N TRP A 56 -5.85 -14.92 -23.87
CA TRP A 56 -6.30 -15.86 -22.85
C TRP A 56 -5.11 -16.46 -22.09
N ASN A 57 -4.14 -17.01 -22.82
CA ASN A 57 -2.98 -17.65 -22.24
C ASN A 57 -2.06 -16.65 -21.53
N ASN A 58 -1.91 -15.40 -21.98
CA ASN A 58 -1.16 -14.39 -21.21
C ASN A 58 -1.73 -14.12 -19.81
N ARG A 59 -3.01 -14.42 -19.56
CA ARG A 59 -3.60 -14.30 -18.21
C ARG A 59 -3.25 -15.47 -17.31
N VAL A 60 -2.81 -16.59 -17.88
CA VAL A 60 -2.56 -17.86 -17.18
C VAL A 60 -1.07 -18.21 -17.19
N GLU A 61 -0.36 -17.95 -18.27
CA GLU A 61 1.09 -17.98 -18.35
C GLU A 61 1.66 -16.98 -17.36
N HIS A 62 2.20 -17.53 -16.28
CA HIS A 62 3.14 -16.83 -15.43
C HIS A 62 4.29 -16.31 -16.30
N ARG A 63 4.33 -15.00 -16.53
CA ARG A 63 5.58 -14.38 -16.97
C ARG A 63 6.59 -14.61 -15.84
N PRO A 64 7.69 -15.34 -16.08
CA PRO A 64 8.74 -15.42 -15.08
C PRO A 64 9.14 -14.00 -14.75
N ALA A 65 9.08 -13.65 -13.47
CA ALA A 65 9.48 -12.34 -13.05
C ALA A 65 10.94 -12.11 -13.47
N ASP A 66 11.18 -10.96 -14.09
CA ASP A 66 12.48 -10.56 -14.54
C ASP A 66 13.48 -10.75 -13.38
N GLN A 67 14.49 -11.61 -13.58
CA GLN A 67 15.47 -11.92 -12.55
C GLN A 67 16.11 -10.65 -11.99
N GLN A 68 16.20 -9.59 -12.81
CA GLN A 68 16.62 -8.26 -12.40
C GLN A 68 15.63 -7.59 -11.43
N ALA A 69 14.32 -7.72 -11.64
CA ALA A 69 13.29 -7.16 -10.76
C ALA A 69 13.27 -7.87 -9.39
N ILE A 70 13.46 -9.19 -9.35
CA ILE A 70 13.59 -9.95 -8.10
C ILE A 70 14.86 -9.51 -7.34
N ALA A 71 16.00 -9.41 -8.03
CA ALA A 71 17.25 -8.98 -7.43
C ALA A 71 17.22 -7.52 -6.92
N MET A 72 16.53 -6.64 -7.64
CA MET A 72 16.35 -5.23 -7.24
C MET A 72 15.41 -5.09 -6.04
N THR A 73 14.35 -5.89 -5.98
CA THR A 73 13.38 -5.89 -4.87
C THR A 73 13.99 -6.48 -3.61
N ALA A 74 14.75 -7.58 -3.72
CA ALA A 74 15.46 -8.20 -2.59
C ALA A 74 16.55 -7.31 -1.97
N ARG A 75 17.09 -6.34 -2.73
CA ARG A 75 18.07 -5.36 -2.25
C ARG A 75 17.43 -4.12 -1.60
N ARG A 76 16.12 -3.92 -1.72
CA ARG A 76 15.39 -2.87 -0.99
C ARG A 76 15.04 -3.37 0.40
N ALA A 77 14.98 -2.46 1.36
CA ALA A 77 14.38 -2.75 2.67
C ALA A 77 12.92 -3.13 2.45
N LEU A 78 12.62 -4.43 2.56
CA LEU A 78 11.29 -4.98 2.35
C LEU A 78 10.41 -4.57 3.53
N THR A 79 9.32 -3.85 3.27
CA THR A 79 8.31 -3.54 4.30
C THR A 79 7.39 -4.73 4.48
N ALA A 80 6.66 -4.81 5.59
CA ALA A 80 5.72 -5.91 5.86
C ALA A 80 4.67 -6.13 4.74
N SER A 81 4.31 -5.06 4.02
CA SER A 81 3.41 -5.13 2.85
C SER A 81 4.06 -5.70 1.59
N ASP A 82 5.39 -5.65 1.46
CA ASP A 82 6.11 -6.16 0.29
C ASP A 82 6.34 -7.67 0.35
N ILE A 83 6.20 -8.26 1.54
CA ILE A 83 6.53 -9.67 1.82
C ILE A 83 5.61 -10.65 1.08
N PRO A 84 4.27 -10.50 1.07
CA PRO A 84 3.41 -11.41 0.32
C PRO A 84 3.67 -11.38 -1.20
N TYR A 85 3.98 -10.18 -1.73
CA TYR A 85 4.28 -9.98 -3.13
C TYR A 85 5.61 -10.63 -3.53
N PHE A 86 6.64 -10.45 -2.71
CA PHE A 86 7.94 -11.08 -2.92
C PHE A 86 7.89 -12.61 -2.79
N LEU A 87 7.14 -13.14 -1.82
CA LEU A 87 6.93 -14.58 -1.68
C LEU A 87 6.25 -15.19 -2.93
N ASN A 88 5.24 -14.52 -3.46
CA ASN A 88 4.60 -14.96 -4.71
C ASN A 88 5.56 -14.92 -5.90
N LEU A 89 6.43 -13.90 -5.98
CA LEU A 89 7.47 -13.80 -7.02
C LEU A 89 8.48 -14.94 -6.93
N VAL A 90 8.95 -15.30 -5.73
CA VAL A 90 9.91 -16.40 -5.57
C VAL A 90 9.25 -17.76 -5.78
N ALA A 91 8.02 -17.97 -5.27
CA ALA A 91 7.25 -19.19 -5.51
C ALA A 91 6.93 -19.41 -6.99
N SER A 92 6.85 -18.34 -7.78
CA SER A 92 6.66 -18.39 -9.23
C SER A 92 7.91 -18.80 -10.02
N THR A 93 9.08 -18.89 -9.39
CA THR A 93 10.32 -19.33 -10.04
C THR A 93 10.50 -20.84 -9.89
N SER A 94 10.65 -21.54 -11.01
CA SER A 94 10.87 -23.00 -11.05
C SER A 94 12.34 -23.41 -10.87
N THR A 95 13.16 -22.57 -10.22
CA THR A 95 14.61 -22.76 -10.09
C THR A 95 15.00 -23.52 -8.82
N ASP A 96 16.15 -24.20 -8.89
CA ASP A 96 16.68 -25.03 -7.81
C ASP A 96 16.87 -24.26 -6.50
N TRP A 97 16.60 -24.96 -5.39
CA TRP A 97 16.64 -24.41 -4.04
C TRP A 97 18.01 -23.83 -3.65
N GLU A 98 19.09 -24.34 -4.25
CA GLU A 98 20.46 -23.84 -4.05
C GLU A 98 20.64 -22.39 -4.52
N GLU A 99 19.95 -21.96 -5.58
CA GLU A 99 20.01 -20.57 -6.07
C GLU A 99 19.08 -19.63 -5.30
N ASN A 100 17.99 -20.15 -4.73
CA ASN A 100 16.97 -19.37 -4.03
C ASN A 100 17.23 -19.26 -2.52
N GLY A 101 17.96 -20.19 -1.92
CA GLY A 101 18.29 -20.22 -0.49
C GLY A 101 18.86 -18.89 0.05
N PRO A 102 19.85 -18.26 -0.61
CA PRO A 102 20.40 -16.98 -0.17
C PRO A 102 19.38 -15.82 -0.15
N LYS A 103 18.36 -15.85 -1.04
CA LYS A 103 17.30 -14.83 -1.08
C LYS A 103 16.34 -14.97 0.10
N PHE A 104 16.00 -16.22 0.46
CA PHE A 104 15.21 -16.51 1.66
C PHE A 104 15.96 -16.15 2.95
N ALA A 105 17.27 -16.41 3.02
CA ALA A 105 18.09 -16.03 4.16
C ALA A 105 18.13 -14.51 4.38
N ALA A 106 18.28 -13.74 3.30
CA ALA A 106 18.22 -12.27 3.36
C ALA A 106 16.85 -11.77 3.85
N MET A 107 15.76 -12.41 3.43
CA MET A 107 14.41 -12.07 3.88
C MET A 107 14.18 -12.42 5.35
N ALA A 108 14.62 -13.59 5.79
CA ALA A 108 14.54 -14.01 7.19
C ALA A 108 15.30 -13.04 8.11
N ALA A 109 16.46 -12.54 7.66
CA ALA A 109 17.20 -11.51 8.37
C ALA A 109 16.43 -10.18 8.44
N ALA A 110 15.86 -9.71 7.32
CA ALA A 110 15.05 -8.48 7.30
C ALA A 110 13.77 -8.57 8.16
N LEU A 111 13.14 -9.75 8.24
CA LEU A 111 11.99 -10.02 9.09
C LEU A 111 12.36 -10.15 10.58
N ALA A 112 13.58 -10.58 10.87
CA ALA A 112 14.09 -10.69 12.23
C ALA A 112 14.56 -9.33 12.79
N GLU A 113 14.71 -8.30 11.94
CA GLU A 113 14.92 -6.94 12.41
C GLU A 113 13.65 -6.46 13.14
N PRO A 114 13.79 -5.90 14.35
CA PRO A 114 12.65 -5.39 15.10
C PRO A 114 11.96 -4.28 14.28
N GLY A 115 10.73 -4.56 13.85
CA GLY A 115 9.96 -3.68 12.99
C GLY A 115 9.82 -2.29 13.61
N TYR A 116 10.00 -1.26 12.77
CA TYR A 116 9.68 0.11 13.15
C TYR A 116 8.16 0.21 13.36
N GLU A 117 7.73 0.38 14.61
CA GLU A 117 6.33 0.62 14.94
C GLU A 117 5.86 1.90 14.24
N PHE A 118 4.80 1.79 13.44
CA PHE A 118 4.05 2.96 13.02
C PHE A 118 3.61 3.68 14.29
N LYS A 119 4.15 4.88 14.52
CA LYS A 119 3.62 5.80 15.52
C LYS A 119 2.12 5.90 15.28
N HIS A 120 1.35 5.58 16.30
CA HIS A 120 -0.10 5.76 16.36
C HIS A 120 -0.49 7.05 15.64
N VAL A 121 -1.18 6.93 14.50
CA VAL A 121 -1.75 8.08 13.80
C VAL A 121 -3.15 8.23 14.36
N ASP A 122 -3.42 9.36 15.00
CA ASP A 122 -4.74 9.64 15.56
C ASP A 122 -5.82 9.55 14.47
N PRO A 123 -7.04 9.07 14.81
CA PRO A 123 -8.15 9.03 13.87
C PRO A 123 -8.40 10.40 13.20
N PRO A 124 -8.91 10.42 11.95
CA PRO A 124 -9.20 11.68 11.24
C PRO A 124 -10.09 12.64 12.03
N GLU A 125 -11.04 12.12 12.81
CA GLU A 125 -11.92 12.90 13.68
C GLU A 125 -11.13 13.68 14.74
N THR A 126 -10.10 13.06 15.32
CA THR A 126 -9.20 13.72 16.27
C THR A 126 -8.47 14.87 15.58
N VAL A 127 -7.91 14.67 14.39
CA VAL A 127 -7.23 15.73 13.63
C VAL A 127 -8.14 16.92 13.36
N VAL A 128 -9.39 16.68 12.97
CA VAL A 128 -10.38 17.74 12.75
C VAL A 128 -10.71 18.48 14.04
N SER A 129 -10.89 17.76 15.16
CA SER A 129 -11.12 18.37 16.48
C SER A 129 -9.96 19.26 16.94
N GLN A 130 -8.73 18.95 16.53
CA GLN A 130 -7.51 19.68 16.88
C GLN A 130 -7.18 20.84 15.91
N ALA A 131 -7.94 21.01 14.81
CA ALA A 131 -7.62 21.99 13.77
C ALA A 131 -7.54 23.44 14.29
N ALA A 132 -8.41 23.81 15.24
CA ALA A 132 -8.39 25.14 15.87
C ALA A 132 -7.09 25.37 16.67
N ARG A 133 -6.63 24.36 17.42
CA ARG A 133 -5.36 24.42 18.18
C ARG A 133 -4.16 24.54 17.24
N TYR A 134 -4.16 23.78 16.14
CA TYR A 134 -3.13 23.90 15.11
C TYR A 134 -3.08 25.32 14.51
N GLN A 135 -4.23 25.92 14.21
CA GLN A 135 -4.28 27.28 13.69
C GLN A 135 -3.72 28.32 14.69
N LYS A 136 -3.94 28.13 16.00
CA LYS A 136 -3.34 28.97 17.05
C LYS A 136 -1.82 28.85 17.09
N LEU A 137 -1.26 27.65 16.89
CA LEU A 137 0.19 27.43 16.80
C LEU A 137 0.77 28.01 15.51
N LEU A 138 0.11 27.81 14.37
CA LEU A 138 0.58 28.30 13.07
C LEU A 138 0.72 29.83 13.06
N LYS A 139 -0.20 30.56 13.70
CA LYS A 139 -0.09 32.04 13.86
C LYS A 139 1.14 32.49 14.66
N ARG A 140 1.78 31.58 15.41
CA ARG A 140 2.99 31.82 16.23
C ARG A 140 4.25 31.24 15.60
N ALA A 141 4.13 30.60 14.43
CA ALA A 141 5.26 30.09 13.70
C ALA A 141 6.07 31.25 13.09
N LYS A 142 7.37 31.24 13.32
CA LYS A 142 8.33 32.19 12.74
C LYS A 142 9.38 31.41 11.97
N ILE A 143 9.76 31.93 10.81
CA ILE A 143 10.92 31.41 10.08
C ILE A 143 12.17 31.98 10.75
N ILE A 144 13.06 31.10 11.18
CA ILE A 144 14.39 31.44 11.68
C ILE A 144 15.42 30.77 10.77
N TYR A 145 16.65 31.26 10.78
CA TYR A 145 17.75 30.64 10.04
C TYR A 145 18.76 30.06 11.04
N ILE A 146 19.04 28.77 10.90
CA ILE A 146 20.09 28.06 11.67
C ILE A 146 21.09 27.55 10.64
N ASP A 147 22.34 28.01 10.73
CA ASP A 147 23.43 27.67 9.79
C ASP A 147 23.06 27.88 8.30
N GLY A 148 22.28 28.92 8.03
CA GLY A 148 21.82 29.27 6.67
C GLY A 148 20.62 28.45 6.18
N ALA A 149 20.17 27.43 6.92
CA ALA A 149 18.96 26.68 6.60
C ALA A 149 17.71 27.33 7.25
N PRO A 150 16.61 27.52 6.49
CA PRO A 150 15.36 28.03 7.04
C PRO A 150 14.68 26.96 7.89
N MET A 151 14.38 27.30 9.14
CA MET A 151 13.70 26.46 10.12
C MET A 151 12.43 27.16 10.61
N VAL A 152 11.42 26.37 10.98
CA VAL A 152 10.20 26.90 11.60
C VAL A 152 10.31 26.79 13.12
N ARG A 153 10.21 27.92 13.82
CA ARG A 153 10.14 27.96 15.28
C ARG A 153 8.76 28.42 15.71
N PHE A 154 8.15 27.72 16.66
CA PHE A 154 6.96 28.18 17.37
C PHE A 154 7.39 28.98 18.60
N ASP A 155 6.82 30.17 18.80
CA ASP A 155 7.01 30.90 20.05
C ASP A 155 6.47 30.10 21.25
N HIS A 156 7.05 30.30 22.44
CA HIS A 156 6.69 29.55 23.64
C HIS A 156 5.21 29.70 24.01
N VAL A 157 4.58 28.57 24.37
CA VAL A 157 3.22 28.55 24.90
C VAL A 157 3.30 28.47 26.43
N PRO A 158 2.78 29.47 27.16
CA PRO A 158 2.72 29.41 28.62
C PRO A 158 1.83 28.25 29.06
N ALA A 159 2.37 27.36 29.91
CA ALA A 159 1.65 26.22 30.43
C ALA A 159 0.73 26.56 31.63
N MET A 160 0.85 27.77 32.19
CA MET A 160 0.15 28.14 33.43
C MET A 160 -1.38 28.26 33.29
N CYS A 161 -1.90 28.28 32.06
CA CYS A 161 -3.35 28.28 31.79
C CYS A 161 -3.93 26.88 31.64
N ALA A 162 -3.11 25.81 31.69
CA ALA A 162 -3.57 24.44 31.62
C ALA A 162 -3.76 23.87 33.04
N GLU A 163 -5.02 23.75 33.45
CA GLU A 163 -5.39 22.99 34.65
C GLU A 163 -5.94 21.62 34.24
N ILE A 164 -5.43 20.57 34.87
CA ILE A 164 -6.00 19.23 34.80
C ILE A 164 -6.50 18.89 36.20
N ALA A 165 -7.80 18.64 36.33
CA ALA A 165 -8.38 18.20 37.59
C ALA A 165 -7.84 16.80 37.90
N GLU A 166 -7.22 16.63 39.07
CA GLU A 166 -6.63 15.35 39.50
C GLU A 166 -7.68 14.23 39.55
N GLU A 167 -8.94 14.56 39.79
CA GLU A 167 -10.09 13.66 39.77
C GLU A 167 -10.32 13.01 38.40
N SER A 168 -9.95 13.68 37.31
CA SER A 168 -10.05 13.14 35.94
C SER A 168 -8.96 12.12 35.59
N LEU A 169 -8.01 11.90 36.50
CA LEU A 169 -6.84 11.03 36.34
C LEU A 169 -6.98 9.68 37.06
N VAL A 170 -7.98 9.52 37.93
CA VAL A 170 -8.11 8.37 38.85
C VAL A 170 -8.30 7.03 38.10
N ASP A 171 -8.92 7.06 36.91
CA ASP A 171 -9.26 5.85 36.15
C ASP A 171 -8.37 5.59 34.92
N LYS A 172 -7.36 6.43 34.64
CA LYS A 172 -6.54 6.35 33.41
C LYS A 172 -5.23 5.59 33.64
N VAL A 173 -4.98 4.58 32.79
CA VAL A 173 -3.87 3.61 32.92
C VAL A 173 -2.51 4.15 32.43
N TRP A 174 -2.47 5.26 31.67
CA TRP A 174 -1.23 5.77 31.04
C TRP A 174 -1.05 7.30 31.15
N PRO A 175 0.08 7.78 31.73
CA PRO A 175 0.32 9.21 31.94
C PRO A 175 0.77 10.02 30.70
N LEU A 176 0.96 9.36 29.55
CA LEU A 176 1.45 10.01 28.32
C LEU A 176 0.34 10.62 27.45
N LEU A 177 -0.89 10.12 27.54
CA LEU A 177 -2.09 10.76 26.97
C LEU A 177 -2.40 12.10 27.66
N ASP A 178 -1.99 12.23 28.93
CA ASP A 178 -2.22 13.42 29.73
C ASP A 178 -1.35 14.60 29.28
N LEU A 179 -0.18 14.35 28.68
CA LEU A 179 0.68 15.41 28.14
C LEU A 179 0.04 16.09 26.92
N GLN A 180 -0.59 15.33 26.03
CA GLN A 180 -1.28 15.90 24.86
C GLN A 180 -2.51 16.71 25.27
N GLU A 181 -3.27 16.21 26.25
CA GLU A 181 -4.43 16.93 26.79
C GLU A 181 -3.99 18.23 27.50
N PHE A 182 -2.93 18.16 28.30
CA PHE A 182 -2.32 19.31 28.97
C PHE A 182 -1.86 20.37 27.97
N ILE A 183 -1.09 19.96 26.96
CA ILE A 183 -0.63 20.85 25.88
C ILE A 183 -1.83 21.44 25.12
N GLY A 184 -2.85 20.63 24.85
CA GLY A 184 -4.08 21.07 24.20
C GLY A 184 -4.79 22.17 24.99
N LYS A 185 -4.95 22.00 26.31
CA LYS A 185 -5.54 23.00 27.20
C LYS A 185 -4.69 24.27 27.28
N ALA A 186 -3.36 24.14 27.31
CA ALA A 186 -2.46 25.29 27.28
C ALA A 186 -2.65 26.11 25.99
N ILE A 187 -2.81 25.43 24.85
CA ILE A 187 -3.06 26.08 23.55
C ILE A 187 -4.46 26.70 23.51
N ASP A 188 -5.47 26.04 24.07
CA ASP A 188 -6.84 26.54 24.11
C ASP A 188 -6.93 27.85 24.91
N GLY A 189 -6.22 27.94 26.04
CA GLY A 189 -6.17 29.14 26.89
C GLY A 189 -5.47 30.35 26.26
N LEU A 190 -4.80 30.17 25.12
CA LEU A 190 -4.19 31.29 24.41
C LEU A 190 -5.27 32.19 23.76
N PRO A 191 -5.18 33.53 23.92
CA PRO A 191 -6.11 34.44 23.27
C PRO A 191 -5.90 34.42 21.75
N ASP A 192 -7.01 34.57 21.02
CA ASP A 192 -7.04 34.49 19.55
C ASP A 192 -6.30 35.65 18.85
N HIS A 193 -6.07 36.74 19.58
CA HIS A 193 -5.48 38.00 19.10
C HIS A 193 -4.13 38.32 19.77
N TRP A 194 -3.39 37.32 20.23
CA TRP A 194 -2.06 37.54 20.81
C TRP A 194 -1.13 38.22 19.80
N GLN A 195 -0.74 39.46 20.09
CA GLN A 195 0.40 40.13 19.46
C GLN A 195 1.64 39.93 20.34
N PRO A 196 2.80 39.65 19.76
CA PRO A 196 4.05 39.44 20.49
C PRO A 196 4.50 40.68 21.26
#